data_AF-A0A957P6V6-F1
#
_entry.id   AF-A0A957P6V6-F1
#
_cell.length_a   1.000
_cell.length_b   1.000
_cell.length_c   1.000
_cell.angle_alpha   90.00
_cell.angle_beta   90.00
_cell.angle_gamma   90.00
#
_symmetry.space_group_name_H-M   'P 1'
#
loop_
_entity.id
_entity.type
_entity.pdbx_description
1 polymer ?
#
loop_
_entity_poly.entity_id
_entity_poly.type
_entity_poly.pdbx_seq_one_letter_code
_entity_poly.pdbx_strand_id
1 'polypeptide(L)'
;MRDKDPFSELIRSIEENLQGGNWEPVDETQEPPPPGNPRRLLWIFLPFLLLIFFNRFIHFYTDLIWYQSLNLDSVFYTRIYASFGIFLLSAILFWIFLATNVFIARRIEPFGLANTPIEQIARLFGINITPIVLGIGAILALLIGLNISSIWEDLLIYLYQQNLG
;
A
#
# COMPACT_ATOMS: atom_id res chain seq x y z
N MET A 1 50.06 8.18 -44.25
CA MET A 1 49.69 8.16 -42.82
C MET A 1 48.19 7.93 -42.78
N ARG A 2 47.75 6.78 -42.25
CA ARG A 2 46.36 6.32 -42.32
C ARG A 2 45.58 7.06 -41.23
N ASP A 3 44.78 8.04 -41.64
CA ASP A 3 43.94 8.79 -40.72
C ASP A 3 42.92 7.84 -40.10
N LYS A 4 42.93 7.75 -38.77
CA LYS A 4 42.09 6.84 -38.00
C LYS A 4 40.91 7.64 -37.48
N ASP A 5 40.09 8.09 -38.42
CA ASP A 5 38.89 8.82 -38.07
C ASP A 5 37.92 7.86 -37.36
N PRO A 6 37.54 8.13 -36.10
CA PRO A 6 36.69 7.23 -35.33
C PRO A 6 35.32 7.02 -35.99
N PHE A 7 34.81 8.03 -36.70
CA PHE A 7 33.57 7.92 -37.47
C PHE A 7 33.69 6.96 -38.65
N SER A 8 34.83 6.95 -39.33
CA SER A 8 35.06 6.06 -40.47
C SER A 8 35.14 4.60 -40.03
N GLU A 9 35.68 4.34 -38.84
CA GLU A 9 35.66 3.00 -38.23
C GLU A 9 34.24 2.55 -37.86
N LEU A 10 33.40 3.46 -37.34
CA LEU A 10 31.98 3.20 -37.06
C LEU A 10 31.18 2.84 -38.31
N ILE A 11 31.34 3.60 -39.40
CA ILE A 11 30.64 3.31 -40.66
C ILE A 11 31.11 1.97 -41.23
N ARG A 12 32.43 1.71 -41.18
CA ARG A 12 33.00 0.46 -41.68
C ARG A 12 32.57 -0.75 -40.86
N SER A 13 32.49 -0.65 -39.54
CA SER A 13 32.04 -1.75 -38.68
C SER A 13 30.55 -2.02 -38.84
N ILE A 14 29.73 -0.98 -39.03
CA ILE A 14 28.31 -1.13 -39.36
C ILE A 14 28.15 -1.78 -40.74
N GLU A 15 28.89 -1.32 -41.75
CA GLU A 15 28.86 -1.90 -43.09
C GLU A 15 29.32 -3.36 -43.11
N GLU A 16 30.37 -3.70 -42.36
CA GLU A 16 30.88 -5.06 -42.21
C GLU A 16 29.87 -5.97 -41.48
N ASN A 17 29.17 -5.46 -40.46
CA ASN A 17 28.11 -6.17 -39.73
C ASN A 17 26.79 -6.27 -40.52
N LEU A 18 26.57 -5.38 -41.50
CA LEU A 18 25.43 -5.45 -42.42
C LEU A 18 25.69 -6.36 -43.63
N GLN A 19 26.95 -6.42 -44.10
CA GLN A 19 27.38 -7.27 -45.22
C GLN A 19 27.62 -8.72 -44.79
N GLY A 20 28.20 -8.93 -43.61
CA GLY A 20 28.23 -10.22 -42.95
C GLY A 20 26.93 -10.41 -42.21
N GLY A 21 26.00 -11.22 -42.72
CA GLY A 21 24.76 -11.61 -42.02
C GLY A 21 24.99 -12.44 -40.75
N ASN A 22 26.07 -12.18 -40.01
CA ASN A 22 26.34 -12.67 -38.67
C ASN A 22 25.85 -11.62 -37.68
N TRP A 23 24.53 -11.54 -37.54
CA TRP A 23 23.92 -11.06 -36.31
C TRP A 23 24.44 -11.93 -35.17
N GLU A 24 25.47 -11.48 -34.45
CA GLU A 24 25.72 -11.97 -33.10
C GLU A 24 24.60 -11.36 -32.25
N PRO A 25 23.65 -12.16 -31.73
CA PRO A 25 22.73 -11.64 -30.74
C PRO A 25 23.59 -11.04 -29.63
N VAL A 26 23.33 -9.80 -29.25
CA VAL A 26 23.77 -9.31 -27.94
C VAL A 26 23.28 -10.38 -26.99
N ASP A 27 24.21 -11.06 -26.31
CA ASP A 27 23.84 -12.01 -25.28
C ASP A 27 23.25 -11.16 -24.16
N GLU A 28 21.96 -10.83 -24.30
CA GLU A 28 21.10 -10.22 -23.31
C GLU A 28 20.85 -11.20 -22.15
N THR A 29 21.76 -12.15 -21.91
CA THR A 29 22.05 -12.65 -20.58
C THR A 29 22.61 -11.52 -19.72
N GLN A 30 21.92 -10.37 -19.66
CA GLN A 30 21.77 -9.67 -18.40
C GLN A 30 21.16 -10.70 -17.45
N GLU A 31 22.02 -11.38 -16.70
CA GLU A 31 21.56 -12.18 -15.58
C GLU A 31 20.58 -11.30 -14.79
N PRO A 32 19.33 -11.76 -14.56
CA PRO A 32 18.38 -10.98 -13.78
C PRO A 32 19.08 -10.63 -12.46
N PRO A 33 19.04 -9.35 -12.03
CA PRO A 33 19.74 -8.93 -10.82
C PRO A 33 19.37 -9.91 -9.70
N PRO A 34 20.35 -10.42 -8.93
CA PRO A 34 20.12 -11.47 -7.96
C PRO A 34 18.97 -11.04 -7.04
N PRO A 35 17.96 -11.91 -6.78
CA PRO A 35 16.80 -11.54 -6.00
C PRO A 35 17.26 -10.97 -4.65
N GLY A 36 16.95 -9.69 -4.43
CA GLY A 36 17.35 -8.98 -3.23
C GLY A 36 16.82 -9.73 -2.00
N ASN A 37 17.70 -9.99 -1.03
CA ASN A 37 17.29 -10.72 0.17
C ASN A 37 16.25 -9.90 0.95
N PRO A 38 14.98 -10.34 1.06
CA PRO A 38 13.90 -9.56 1.68
C PRO A 38 14.18 -9.25 3.15
N ARG A 39 15.08 -10.02 3.79
CA ARG A 39 15.53 -9.76 5.15
C ARG A 39 16.29 -8.44 5.27
N ARG A 40 17.05 -8.00 4.24
CA ARG A 40 17.77 -6.71 4.28
C ARG A 40 16.82 -5.52 4.30
N LEU A 41 15.67 -5.64 3.64
CA LEU A 41 14.62 -4.62 3.68
C LEU A 41 14.10 -4.43 5.11
N LEU A 42 13.92 -5.52 5.87
CA LEU A 42 13.45 -5.47 7.26
C LEU A 42 14.40 -4.68 8.17
N TRP A 43 15.72 -4.79 7.97
CA TRP A 43 16.71 -4.04 8.76
C TRP A 43 16.64 -2.53 8.55
N ILE A 44 16.12 -2.07 7.41
CA ILE A 44 15.90 -0.64 7.12
C ILE A 44 14.49 -0.23 7.55
N PHE A 45 13.48 -1.06 7.25
CA PHE A 45 12.09 -0.77 7.57
C PHE A 45 11.81 -0.72 9.06
N LEU A 46 12.40 -1.62 9.84
CA LEU A 46 12.15 -1.71 11.29
C LEU A 46 12.57 -0.44 12.04
N PRO A 47 13.81 0.09 11.92
CA PRO A 47 14.17 1.33 12.59
C PRO A 47 13.40 2.53 12.05
N PHE A 48 13.08 2.56 10.75
CA PHE A 48 12.27 3.62 10.15
C PHE A 48 10.86 3.66 10.75
N LEU A 49 10.21 2.50 10.86
CA LEU A 49 8.91 2.36 11.50
C LEU A 49 8.97 2.78 12.97
N LEU A 50 10.00 2.32 13.71
CA LEU A 50 10.20 2.71 15.10
C LEU A 50 10.30 4.24 15.25
N LEU A 51 11.03 4.91 14.36
CA LEU A 51 11.21 6.37 14.38
C LEU A 51 9.88 7.11 14.15
N ILE A 52 9.08 6.66 13.17
CA ILE A 52 7.75 7.24 12.89
C ILE A 52 6.82 7.11 14.11
N PHE A 53 6.82 5.96 14.78
CA PHE A 53 5.92 5.69 15.89
C PHE A 53 6.48 6.10 17.26
N PHE A 54 7.74 6.52 17.34
CA PHE A 54 8.41 6.81 18.61
C PHE A 54 7.63 7.83 19.46
N ASN A 55 7.28 8.99 18.88
CA ASN A 55 6.50 10.01 19.58
C ASN A 55 5.15 9.48 20.07
N ARG A 56 4.47 8.65 19.26
CA ARG A 56 3.19 8.05 19.63
C ARG A 56 3.31 7.13 20.85
N PHE A 57 4.37 6.34 20.92
CA PHE A 57 4.64 5.47 22.07
C PHE A 57 4.97 6.26 23.33
N ILE A 58 5.79 7.31 23.22
CA ILE A 58 6.12 8.17 24.36
C ILE A 58 4.86 8.83 24.93
N HIS A 59 4.05 9.46 24.09
CA HIS A 59 2.78 10.05 24.54
C HIS A 59 1.85 9.03 25.19
N PHE A 60 1.70 7.85 24.59
CA PHE A 60 0.87 6.79 25.15
C PHE A 60 1.35 6.32 26.52
N TYR A 61 2.65 6.12 26.68
CA TYR A 61 3.24 5.67 27.95
C TYR A 61 3.13 6.73 29.04
N THR A 62 3.38 8.00 28.70
CA THR A 62 3.21 9.13 29.61
C THR A 62 1.76 9.23 30.08
N ASP A 63 0.79 9.18 29.17
CA ASP A 63 -0.63 9.23 29.51
C ASP A 63 -1.00 8.05 30.42
N LEU A 64 -0.59 6.82 30.09
CA LEU A 64 -0.89 5.63 30.88
C LEU A 64 -0.48 5.79 32.36
N ILE A 65 0.77 6.20 32.61
CA ILE A 65 1.28 6.38 33.99
C ILE A 65 0.54 7.52 34.69
N TRP A 66 0.25 8.60 33.97
CA TRP A 66 -0.46 9.74 34.54
C TRP A 66 -1.87 9.34 35.00
N TYR A 67 -2.64 8.63 34.18
CA TYR A 67 -3.96 8.11 34.55
C TYR A 67 -3.88 7.13 35.73
N GLN A 68 -2.87 6.26 35.75
CA GLN A 68 -2.61 5.35 36.87
C GLN A 68 -2.32 6.09 38.18
N SER A 69 -1.54 7.17 38.13
CA SER A 69 -1.24 8.00 39.31
C SER A 69 -2.48 8.64 39.95
N LEU A 70 -3.54 8.84 39.16
CA LEU A 70 -4.79 9.45 39.58
C LEU A 70 -5.87 8.42 39.94
N ASN A 71 -5.59 7.11 39.85
CA ASN A 71 -6.56 6.03 39.95
C ASN A 71 -7.71 6.17 38.92
N LEU A 72 -7.42 6.71 37.74
CA LEU A 72 -8.38 6.95 36.65
C LEU A 72 -8.21 5.96 35.49
N ASP A 73 -7.61 4.80 35.75
CA ASP A 73 -7.25 3.76 34.78
C ASP A 73 -8.47 3.35 33.93
N SER A 74 -9.64 3.24 34.58
CA SER A 74 -10.90 2.89 33.92
C SER A 74 -11.28 3.88 32.80
N VAL A 75 -11.05 5.17 33.01
CA VAL A 75 -11.35 6.21 32.00
C VAL A 75 -10.41 6.09 30.80
N PHE A 76 -9.13 5.82 31.04
CA PHE A 76 -8.13 5.62 29.99
C PHE A 76 -8.51 4.45 29.08
N TYR A 77 -8.87 3.30 29.65
CA TYR A 77 -9.31 2.15 28.87
C TYR A 77 -10.65 2.40 28.17
N THR A 78 -11.58 3.10 28.81
CA THR A 78 -12.86 3.48 28.18
C THR A 78 -12.64 4.32 26.93
N ARG A 79 -11.73 5.31 27.00
CA ARG A 79 -11.30 6.11 25.84
C ARG A 79 -10.72 5.25 24.72
N ILE A 80 -9.80 4.33 25.06
CA ILE A 80 -9.19 3.42 24.07
C ILE A 80 -10.25 2.57 23.38
N TYR A 81 -11.15 1.94 24.14
CA TYR A 81 -12.18 1.09 23.58
C TYR A 81 -13.19 1.87 22.74
N ALA A 82 -13.55 3.09 23.15
CA ALA A 82 -14.45 3.94 22.38
C ALA A 82 -13.85 4.33 21.02
N SER A 83 -12.62 4.84 21.00
CA SER A 83 -11.92 5.17 19.75
C SER A 83 -11.76 3.92 18.86
N PHE A 84 -11.32 2.79 19.44
CA PHE A 84 -11.12 1.55 18.70
C PHE A 84 -12.44 0.95 18.17
N GLY A 85 -13.54 1.08 18.92
CA GLY A 85 -14.87 0.68 18.48
C GLY A 85 -15.34 1.48 17.27
N ILE A 86 -15.15 2.80 17.29
CA ILE A 86 -15.49 3.68 16.16
C ILE A 86 -14.60 3.39 14.95
N PHE A 87 -13.30 3.16 15.16
CA PHE A 87 -12.37 2.70 14.13
C PHE A 87 -12.89 1.43 13.43
N LEU A 88 -13.18 0.37 14.20
CA LEU A 88 -13.63 -0.90 13.64
C LEU A 88 -14.98 -0.77 12.94
N LEU A 89 -15.93 -0.09 13.57
CA LEU A 89 -17.27 0.08 13.02
C LEU A 89 -17.23 0.80 11.66
N SER A 90 -16.52 1.91 11.59
CA SER A 90 -16.41 2.70 10.35
C SER A 90 -15.60 1.99 9.27
N ALA A 91 -14.51 1.31 9.62
CA ALA A 91 -13.73 0.52 8.67
C ALA A 91 -14.56 -0.64 8.09
N ILE A 92 -15.25 -1.41 8.94
CA ILE A 92 -16.11 -2.52 8.50
C ILE A 92 -17.24 -1.99 7.61
N LEU A 93 -17.92 -0.92 8.03
CA LEU A 93 -19.02 -0.33 7.27
C LEU A 93 -18.56 0.13 5.89
N PHE A 94 -17.44 0.85 5.81
CA PHE A 94 -16.87 1.31 4.54
C PHE A 94 -16.44 0.13 3.66
N TRP A 95 -15.80 -0.88 4.24
CA TRP A 95 -15.37 -2.06 3.49
C TRP A 95 -16.56 -2.84 2.93
N ILE A 96 -17.61 -3.06 3.73
CA ILE A 96 -18.85 -3.71 3.27
C ILE A 96 -19.48 -2.90 2.14
N PHE A 97 -19.55 -1.57 2.27
CA PHE A 97 -20.07 -0.69 1.23
C PHE A 97 -19.29 -0.82 -0.07
N LEU A 98 -17.95 -0.76 -0.02
CA LEU A 98 -17.07 -0.92 -1.17
C LEU A 98 -17.18 -2.34 -1.76
N ALA A 99 -17.16 -3.38 -0.94
CA ALA A 99 -17.27 -4.76 -1.39
C ALA A 99 -18.61 -5.02 -2.08
N THR A 100 -19.70 -4.46 -1.56
CA THR A 100 -21.03 -4.51 -2.18
C THR A 100 -21.03 -3.78 -3.52
N ASN A 101 -20.43 -2.59 -3.60
CA ASN A 101 -20.30 -1.84 -4.84
C ASN A 101 -19.53 -2.64 -5.91
N VAL A 102 -18.40 -3.23 -5.53
CA VAL A 102 -17.58 -4.08 -6.40
C VAL A 102 -18.36 -5.33 -6.85
N PHE A 103 -19.14 -5.94 -5.95
CA PHE A 103 -19.98 -7.09 -6.29
C PHE A 103 -21.05 -6.71 -7.31
N ILE A 104 -21.74 -5.58 -7.13
CA ILE A 104 -22.73 -5.06 -8.05
C ILE A 104 -22.10 -4.73 -9.41
N ALA A 105 -20.96 -4.04 -9.42
CA ALA A 105 -20.24 -3.70 -10.65
C ALA A 105 -19.93 -4.95 -11.49
N ARG A 106 -19.43 -6.03 -10.86
CA ARG A 106 -19.18 -7.30 -11.57
C ARG A 106 -20.43 -8.02 -12.01
N ARG A 107 -21.54 -7.84 -11.30
CA ARG A 107 -22.81 -8.45 -11.68
C ARG A 107 -23.41 -7.78 -12.92
N ILE A 108 -23.25 -6.47 -13.05
CA ILE A 108 -23.80 -5.63 -14.13
C ILE A 108 -22.89 -5.62 -15.36
N GLU A 109 -21.57 -5.59 -15.18
CA GLU A 109 -20.59 -5.66 -16.25
C GLU A 109 -19.84 -7.01 -16.23
N PRO A 110 -20.40 -8.07 -16.83
CA PRO A 110 -19.65 -9.32 -17.01
C PRO A 110 -18.41 -9.17 -17.92
N PHE A 111 -18.27 -8.05 -18.64
CA PHE A 111 -17.18 -7.77 -19.60
C PHE A 111 -16.42 -6.45 -19.39
N GLY A 112 -16.65 -5.69 -18.30
CA GLY A 112 -16.19 -4.30 -18.17
C GLY A 112 -14.67 -4.04 -18.24
N LEU A 113 -13.84 -5.07 -18.03
CA LEU A 113 -12.38 -5.01 -18.14
C LEU A 113 -11.82 -5.80 -19.31
N ALA A 114 -12.68 -6.51 -20.06
CA ALA A 114 -12.29 -7.27 -21.23
C ALA A 114 -11.64 -6.29 -22.22
N ASN A 115 -10.37 -6.54 -22.53
CA ASN A 115 -9.49 -5.74 -23.40
C ASN A 115 -8.71 -4.59 -22.73
N THR A 116 -8.77 -4.42 -21.41
CA THR A 116 -7.85 -3.48 -20.74
C THR A 116 -6.42 -4.04 -20.66
N PRO A 117 -5.37 -3.21 -20.80
CA PRO A 117 -3.97 -3.67 -20.73
C PRO A 117 -3.65 -4.42 -19.44
N ILE A 118 -4.25 -3.98 -18.33
CA ILE A 118 -4.06 -4.56 -16.99
C ILE A 118 -4.63 -5.98 -16.92
N GLU A 119 -5.77 -6.24 -17.55
CA GLU A 119 -6.37 -7.58 -17.55
C GLU A 119 -5.62 -8.53 -18.51
N GLN A 120 -5.08 -8.03 -19.62
CA GLN A 120 -4.22 -8.84 -20.49
C GLN A 120 -2.96 -9.31 -19.77
N ILE A 121 -2.31 -8.40 -19.02
CA ILE A 121 -1.17 -8.71 -18.17
C ILE A 121 -1.60 -9.70 -17.06
N ALA A 122 -2.69 -9.41 -16.34
CA ALA A 122 -3.17 -10.29 -15.27
C ALA A 122 -3.56 -11.69 -15.76
N ARG A 123 -4.18 -11.80 -16.95
CA ARG A 123 -4.48 -13.09 -17.61
C ARG A 123 -3.21 -13.84 -17.98
N LEU A 124 -2.17 -13.14 -18.47
CA LEU A 124 -0.86 -13.74 -18.75
C LEU A 124 -0.25 -14.37 -17.49
N PHE A 125 -0.40 -13.72 -16.33
CA PHE A 125 0.10 -14.19 -15.04
C PHE A 125 -0.89 -15.08 -14.26
N GLY A 126 -2.09 -15.33 -14.77
CA GLY A 126 -3.13 -16.12 -14.10
C GLY A 126 -3.68 -15.49 -12.81
N ILE A 127 -3.62 -14.16 -12.68
CA ILE A 127 -3.99 -13.42 -11.46
C ILE A 127 -5.43 -12.91 -11.54
N ASN A 128 -6.23 -13.16 -10.51
CA ASN A 128 -7.56 -12.57 -10.36
C ASN A 128 -7.45 -11.14 -9.80
N ILE A 129 -7.92 -10.14 -10.55
CA ILE A 129 -7.94 -8.72 -10.13
C ILE A 129 -8.91 -8.49 -8.95
N THR A 130 -9.91 -9.35 -8.84
CA THR A 130 -11.00 -9.22 -7.89
C THR A 130 -10.58 -9.17 -6.41
N PRO A 131 -9.82 -10.13 -5.88
CA PRO A 131 -9.32 -10.07 -4.51
C PRO A 131 -8.34 -8.92 -4.29
N ILE A 132 -7.60 -8.48 -5.32
CA ILE A 132 -6.66 -7.35 -5.22
C ILE A 132 -7.43 -6.06 -4.97
N VAL A 133 -8.50 -5.80 -5.73
CA VAL A 133 -9.36 -4.62 -5.55
C VAL A 133 -9.99 -4.62 -4.15
N LEU A 134 -10.45 -5.78 -3.67
CA LEU A 134 -11.00 -5.89 -2.31
C LEU A 134 -9.93 -5.73 -1.22
N GLY A 135 -8.70 -6.18 -1.46
CA GLY A 135 -7.57 -6.00 -0.56
C GLY A 135 -7.14 -4.54 -0.46
N ILE A 136 -7.03 -3.83 -1.60
CA ILE A 136 -6.78 -2.39 -1.63
C ILE A 136 -7.94 -1.65 -0.96
N GLY A 137 -9.18 -2.04 -1.25
CA GLY A 137 -10.37 -1.51 -0.60
C GLY A 137 -10.37 -1.70 0.91
N ALA A 138 -9.87 -2.83 1.42
CA ALA A 138 -9.68 -3.07 2.85
C ALA A 138 -8.66 -2.10 3.46
N ILE A 139 -7.54 -1.88 2.80
CA ILE A 139 -6.53 -0.90 3.25
C ILE A 139 -7.16 0.50 3.32
N LEU A 140 -7.89 0.91 2.28
CA LEU A 140 -8.60 2.20 2.27
C LEU A 140 -9.65 2.29 3.39
N ALA A 141 -10.39 1.22 3.63
CA ALA A 141 -11.35 1.15 4.72
C ALA A 141 -10.69 1.34 6.09
N LEU A 142 -9.53 0.72 6.32
CA LEU A 142 -8.74 0.90 7.54
C LEU A 142 -8.26 2.34 7.70
N LEU A 143 -7.82 2.99 6.60
CA LEU A 143 -7.39 4.39 6.66
C LEU A 143 -8.55 5.33 6.99
N ILE A 144 -9.72 5.09 6.40
CA ILE A 144 -10.93 5.86 6.69
C ILE A 144 -11.36 5.65 8.14
N GLY A 145 -11.35 4.40 8.62
CA GLY A 145 -11.66 4.13 10.02
C GLY A 145 -10.68 4.79 10.97
N LEU A 146 -9.39 4.82 10.63
CA LEU A 146 -8.36 5.49 11.42
C LEU A 146 -8.60 7.01 11.49
N ASN A 147 -9.05 7.60 10.38
CA ASN A 147 -9.41 9.01 10.32
C ASN A 147 -10.64 9.31 11.18
N ILE A 148 -11.73 8.56 11.03
CA ILE A 148 -12.98 8.80 11.79
C ILE A 148 -12.79 8.55 13.28
N SER A 149 -11.93 7.60 13.65
CA SER A 149 -11.59 7.30 15.04
C SER A 149 -11.04 8.50 15.81
N SER A 150 -10.56 9.57 15.16
CA SER A 150 -10.12 10.78 15.88
C SER A 150 -11.28 11.63 16.40
N ILE A 151 -12.50 11.46 15.86
CA ILE A 151 -13.71 12.24 16.18
C ILE A 151 -14.56 11.54 17.27
N TRP A 152 -13.98 10.54 17.95
CA TRP A 152 -14.68 9.73 18.95
C TRP A 152 -15.27 10.57 20.09
N GLU A 153 -14.58 11.62 20.50
CA GLU A 153 -15.00 12.50 21.60
C GLU A 153 -16.26 13.28 21.25
N ASP A 154 -16.30 13.90 20.07
CA ASP A 154 -17.46 14.65 19.58
C ASP A 154 -18.70 13.74 19.45
N LEU A 155 -18.50 12.51 18.97
CA LEU A 155 -19.59 11.53 18.84
C LEU A 155 -20.13 11.08 20.19
N LEU A 156 -19.26 10.86 21.19
CA LEU A 156 -19.70 10.51 22.54
C LEU A 156 -20.42 11.67 23.20
N ILE A 157 -19.95 12.90 23.03
CA ILE A 157 -20.65 14.09 23.56
C ILE A 157 -22.05 14.17 22.98
N TYR A 158 -22.22 13.95 21.67
CA TYR A 158 -23.54 13.93 21.04
C TYR A 158 -24.44 12.80 21.55
N LEU A 159 -23.91 11.57 21.66
CA LEU A 159 -24.67 10.40 22.09
C LEU A 159 -25.06 10.45 23.57
N TYR A 160 -24.19 11.00 24.41
CA TYR A 160 -24.37 11.11 25.86
C TYR A 160 -24.76 12.52 26.30
N GLN A 161 -25.25 13.35 25.37
CA GLN A 161 -25.76 14.67 25.70
C GLN A 161 -27.01 14.53 26.59
N GLN A 162 -26.80 14.41 27.90
CA GLN A 162 -27.88 14.50 28.87
C GLN A 162 -28.34 15.95 28.89
N ASN A 163 -29.61 16.15 28.56
CA ASN A 163 -30.28 17.43 28.72
C ASN A 163 -30.21 17.79 30.21
N LEU A 164 -29.32 18.71 30.57
CA LEU A 164 -29.24 19.30 31.91
C LEU A 164 -30.42 20.27 32.04
N GLY A 165 -31.62 19.69 32.18
CA GLY A 165 -32.86 20.38 32.54
C GLY A 165 -32.94 20.68 34.02
#